data_AF-A0A4Q1B1H6-F1
#
_entry.id   AF-A0A4Q1B1H6-F1
#
_cell.length_a   1.000
_cell.length_b   1.000
_cell.length_c   1.000
_cell.angle_alpha   90.00
_cell.angle_beta   90.00
_cell.angle_gamma   90.00
#
_symmetry.space_group_name_H-M   'P 1'
#
loop_
_entity.id
_entity.type
_entity.pdbx_description
1 polymer ?
#
loop_
_entity_poly.entity_id
_entity_poly.type
_entity_poly.pdbx_seq_one_letter_code
_entity_poly.pdbx_strand_id
1 'polypeptide(L)'
;MNTLELIKKLSVWEYNLKEYKECFEKNKDLENSKEVEKFLNTIDEFISYYEINKNDDTKYNYALQYWIKSNEKYLQLLKNLYIAYKKSPLK
;
A
#
# COMPACT_ATOMS: atom_id res chain seq x y z
N MET A 1 -0.25 -8.73 16.67
CA MET A 1 0.74 -8.00 15.86
C MET A 1 0.91 -6.63 16.50
N ASN A 2 2.10 -6.31 16.97
CA ASN A 2 2.39 -4.99 17.57
C ASN A 2 2.46 -3.92 16.46
N THR A 3 2.48 -2.64 16.84
CA THR A 3 2.45 -1.55 15.86
C THR A 3 3.69 -1.54 14.98
N LEU A 4 4.86 -1.83 15.54
CA LEU A 4 6.10 -1.93 14.76
C LEU A 4 6.01 -2.98 13.65
N GLU A 5 5.42 -4.14 13.92
CA GLU A 5 5.19 -5.20 12.92
C GLU A 5 4.22 -4.75 11.82
N LEU A 6 3.17 -4.01 12.18
CA LEU A 6 2.22 -3.45 11.23
C LEU A 6 2.88 -2.38 10.33
N ILE A 7 3.71 -1.52 10.90
CA ILE A 7 4.49 -0.51 10.16
C ILE A 7 5.46 -1.17 9.19
N LYS A 8 6.21 -2.19 9.63
CA LYS A 8 7.09 -2.96 8.73
C LYS A 8 6.31 -3.58 7.56
N LYS A 9 5.10 -4.08 7.81
CA LYS A 9 4.21 -4.58 6.76
C LYS A 9 3.81 -3.47 5.78
N LEU A 10 3.50 -2.28 6.27
CA LEU A 10 3.21 -1.13 5.41
C LEU A 10 4.41 -0.72 4.55
N SER A 11 5.63 -0.69 5.09
CA SER A 11 6.82 -0.36 4.30
C SER A 11 7.06 -1.34 3.15
N VAL A 12 6.76 -2.63 3.35
CA VAL A 12 6.82 -3.62 2.27
C VAL A 12 5.74 -3.35 1.22
N TRP A 13 4.53 -2.98 1.65
CA TRP A 13 3.44 -2.60 0.73
C TRP A 13 3.78 -1.34 -0.06
N GLU A 14 4.33 -0.33 0.59
CA GLU A 14 4.78 0.91 -0.04
C GLU A 14 5.77 0.65 -1.17
N TYR A 15 6.79 -0.17 -0.91
CA TYR A 15 7.79 -0.56 -1.91
C TYR A 15 7.14 -1.24 -3.12
N ASN A 16 6.29 -2.24 -2.88
CA ASN A 16 5.61 -2.97 -3.96
C ASN A 16 4.67 -2.05 -4.76
N LEU A 17 3.94 -1.17 -4.08
CA LEU A 17 3.00 -0.24 -4.70
C LEU A 17 3.73 0.76 -5.61
N LYS A 18 4.93 1.22 -5.25
CA LYS A 18 5.76 2.05 -6.16
C LYS A 18 6.06 1.32 -7.47
N GLU A 19 6.43 0.03 -7.42
CA GLU A 19 6.61 -0.76 -8.64
C GLU A 19 5.31 -0.94 -9.45
N TYR A 20 4.18 -1.12 -8.76
CA TYR A 20 2.89 -1.32 -9.42
C TYR A 20 2.45 -0.04 -10.13
N LYS A 21 2.60 1.12 -9.49
CA LYS A 21 2.31 2.43 -10.06
C LYS A 21 3.06 2.65 -11.37
N GLU A 22 4.39 2.49 -11.35
CA GLU A 22 5.22 2.64 -12.54
C GLU A 22 4.79 1.71 -13.68
N CYS A 23 4.40 0.47 -13.33
CA CYS A 23 3.92 -0.49 -14.32
C CYS A 23 2.60 -0.03 -14.93
N PHE A 24 1.65 0.44 -14.13
CA PHE A 24 0.36 0.95 -14.61
C PHE A 24 0.53 2.19 -15.48
N GLU A 25 1.38 3.13 -15.09
CA GLU A 25 1.71 4.32 -15.89
C GLU A 25 2.31 3.94 -17.26
N LYS A 26 3.26 3.00 -17.29
CA LYS A 26 3.87 2.50 -18.53
C LYS A 26 2.84 1.85 -19.47
N ASN A 27 1.82 1.21 -18.90
CA ASN A 27 0.73 0.58 -19.65
C ASN A 27 -0.45 1.54 -19.92
N LYS A 28 -0.31 2.84 -19.61
CA LYS A 28 -1.35 3.87 -19.74
C LYS A 28 -2.62 3.58 -18.93
N ASP A 29 -2.51 2.74 -17.90
CA ASP A 29 -3.57 2.46 -16.95
C ASP A 29 -3.57 3.53 -15.84
N LEU A 30 -4.07 4.71 -16.22
CA LEU A 30 -4.07 5.88 -15.34
C LEU A 30 -5.07 5.76 -14.18
N GLU A 31 -6.09 4.91 -14.31
CA GLU A 31 -7.06 4.68 -13.25
C GLU A 31 -6.41 3.88 -12.10
N ASN A 32 -5.80 2.73 -12.40
CA ASN A 32 -5.13 1.94 -11.38
C ASN A 32 -3.88 2.63 -10.83
N SER A 33 -3.17 3.44 -11.63
CA SER A 33 -2.07 4.29 -11.12
C SER A 33 -2.57 5.27 -10.04
N LYS A 34 -3.71 5.96 -10.27
CA LYS A 34 -4.28 6.88 -9.29
C LYS A 34 -4.75 6.19 -8.02
N GLU A 35 -5.32 4.99 -8.13
CA GLU A 35 -5.70 4.21 -6.95
C GLU A 35 -4.47 3.80 -6.14
N VAL A 36 -3.40 3.34 -6.79
CA VAL A 36 -2.13 3.06 -6.11
C VAL A 36 -1.58 4.30 -5.40
N GLU A 37 -1.66 5.48 -6.02
CA GLU A 37 -1.21 6.73 -5.40
C GLU A 37 -1.95 7.05 -4.11
N LYS A 38 -3.27 6.85 -4.07
CA LYS A 38 -4.06 7.03 -2.84
C LYS A 38 -3.57 6.11 -1.72
N PHE A 39 -3.28 4.85 -2.05
CA PHE A 39 -2.72 3.89 -1.09
C PHE A 39 -1.36 4.32 -0.56
N LEU A 40 -0.47 4.79 -1.44
CA LEU A 40 0.85 5.29 -1.05
C LEU A 40 0.74 6.46 -0.06
N ASN A 41 -0.13 7.43 -0.35
CA ASN A 41 -0.35 8.57 0.54
C ASN A 41 -0.86 8.15 1.92
N THR A 42 -1.84 7.23 1.98
CA THR A 42 -2.34 6.73 3.26
C THR A 42 -1.28 5.95 4.04
N ILE A 43 -0.42 5.18 3.36
CA ILE A 43 0.68 4.48 4.01
C ILE A 43 1.68 5.48 4.61
N ASP A 44 2.03 6.53 3.86
CA ASP A 44 2.93 7.59 4.33
C ASP A 44 2.38 8.32 5.56
N GLU A 45 1.06 8.59 5.59
CA GLU A 45 0.37 9.15 6.76
C GLU A 45 0.50 8.25 7.99
N PHE A 46 0.28 6.93 7.82
CA PHE A 46 0.45 5.98 8.92
C PHE A 46 1.89 5.98 9.42
N ILE A 47 2.88 5.83 8.54
CA ILE A 47 4.30 5.77 8.93
C ILE A 47 4.71 7.07 9.63
N SER A 48 4.38 8.22 9.06
CA SER A 48 4.67 9.54 9.63
C SER A 48 4.05 9.73 11.02
N TYR A 49 2.79 9.32 11.20
CA TYR A 49 2.13 9.40 12.50
C TYR A 49 2.83 8.54 13.56
N TYR A 50 3.26 7.33 13.20
CA TYR A 50 3.98 6.43 14.09
C TYR A 50 5.33 7.01 14.52
N GLU A 51 6.06 7.68 13.60
CA GLU A 51 7.35 8.29 13.92
C GLU A 51 7.24 9.40 14.98
N ILE A 52 6.14 10.16 14.96
CA ILE A 52 5.88 11.26 15.90
C ILE A 52 5.31 10.75 17.23
N ASN A 53 4.44 9.73 17.22
CA ASN A 53 3.62 9.35 18.38
C ASN A 53 3.96 7.97 18.96
N LYS A 54 5.25 7.61 19.01
CA LYS A 54 5.74 6.28 19.45
C LYS A 54 5.28 5.80 20.84
N ASN A 55 4.67 6.68 21.65
CA ASN A 55 4.35 6.45 23.06
C ASN A 55 2.86 6.20 23.38
N ASP A 56 1.92 6.37 22.45
CA ASP A 56 0.48 6.04 22.64
C ASP A 56 -0.03 5.10 21.55
N ASP A 57 -0.02 3.80 21.85
CA ASP A 57 0.03 2.77 20.82
C ASP A 57 -1.31 2.05 20.57
N THR A 58 -2.24 2.06 21.53
CA THR A 58 -3.38 1.11 21.48
C THR A 58 -4.43 1.46 20.43
N LYS A 59 -4.87 2.72 20.39
CA LYS A 59 -5.88 3.18 19.40
C LYS A 59 -5.30 3.21 17.99
N TYR A 60 -4.04 3.63 17.87
CA TYR A 60 -3.33 3.66 16.61
C TYR A 60 -3.12 2.24 16.05
N ASN A 61 -2.69 1.29 16.90
CA ASN A 61 -2.59 -0.12 16.53
C ASN A 61 -3.92 -0.66 15.98
N TYR A 62 -5.03 -0.39 16.67
CA TYR A 62 -6.35 -0.83 16.23
C TYR A 62 -6.74 -0.26 14.85
N ALA A 63 -6.57 1.05 14.66
CA ALA A 63 -6.87 1.71 13.39
C ALA A 63 -6.02 1.15 12.25
N LEU A 64 -4.71 0.98 12.48
CA LEU A 64 -3.76 0.43 11.54
C LEU A 64 -4.09 -1.03 11.18
N GLN A 65 -4.41 -1.87 12.18
CA GLN A 65 -4.85 -3.25 11.95
C GLN A 65 -6.14 -3.31 11.12
N TYR A 66 -7.12 -2.47 11.45
CA TYR A 66 -8.40 -2.43 10.74
C TYR A 66 -8.20 -2.04 9.28
N TRP A 67 -7.42 -0.98 9.03
CA TRP A 67 -7.13 -0.52 7.68
C TRP A 67 -6.38 -1.59 6.86
N ILE A 68 -5.35 -2.22 7.44
CA ILE A 68 -4.63 -3.32 6.78
C ILE A 68 -5.59 -4.44 6.38
N LYS A 69 -6.41 -4.94 7.31
CA LYS A 69 -7.36 -6.03 7.04
C LYS A 69 -8.38 -5.67 5.97
N SER A 70 -8.84 -4.41 5.97
CA SER A 70 -9.85 -3.94 5.00
C SER A 70 -9.29 -3.87 3.58
N ASN A 71 -7.97 -3.69 3.43
CA ASN A 71 -7.33 -3.44 2.15
C ASN A 71 -6.53 -4.62 1.58
N GLU A 72 -6.32 -5.70 2.35
CA GLU A 72 -5.56 -6.88 1.89
C GLU A 72 -6.07 -7.47 0.56
N LYS A 73 -7.39 -7.61 0.42
CA LYS A 73 -7.99 -8.13 -0.81
C LYS A 73 -7.73 -7.22 -2.00
N TYR A 74 -7.83 -5.91 -1.80
CA TYR A 74 -7.62 -4.94 -2.85
C TYR A 74 -6.15 -4.90 -3.30
N LEU A 75 -5.21 -4.93 -2.36
CA LEU A 75 -3.78 -5.04 -2.67
C LEU A 75 -3.43 -6.32 -3.43
N GLN A 76 -4.11 -7.43 -3.13
CA GLN A 76 -3.95 -8.66 -3.88
C GLN A 76 -4.47 -8.53 -5.33
N LEU A 77 -5.54 -7.78 -5.57
CA LEU A 77 -6.02 -7.48 -6.93
C LEU A 77 -5.01 -6.64 -7.70
N LEU A 78 -4.48 -5.57 -7.09
CA LEU A 78 -3.43 -4.73 -7.69
C LEU A 78 -2.19 -5.55 -8.05
N LYS A 79 -1.76 -6.45 -7.16
CA LYS A 79 -0.65 -7.38 -7.43
C LYS A 79 -0.94 -8.28 -8.63
N ASN A 80 -2.15 -8.84 -8.72
CA ASN A 80 -2.52 -9.71 -9.84
C ASN A 80 -2.51 -8.94 -11.17
N LEU A 81 -3.01 -7.70 -11.17
CA LEU A 81 -3.01 -6.83 -12.34
C LEU A 81 -1.57 -6.46 -12.76
N TYR A 82 -0.72 -6.10 -11.80
CA TYR A 82 0.71 -5.87 -12.04
C TYR A 82 1.39 -7.08 -12.71
N ILE A 83 1.14 -8.29 -12.20
CA ILE A 83 1.68 -9.53 -12.78
C ILE A 83 1.16 -9.74 -14.21
N ALA A 84 -0.11 -9.43 -14.47
CA ALA A 84 -0.68 -9.53 -15.81
C ALA A 84 0.02 -8.58 -16.80
N TYR A 85 0.18 -7.31 -16.44
CA TYR A 85 0.89 -6.34 -17.30
C TYR A 85 2.37 -6.67 -17.50
N LYS A 86 3.06 -7.20 -16.48
CA LYS A 86 4.44 -7.69 -16.63
C LYS A 86 4.54 -8.85 -17.63
N LYS A 87 3.54 -9.72 -17.70
CA LYS A 87 3.51 -10.87 -18.63
C LYS A 87 3.03 -10.49 -20.02
N SER A 88 2.20 -9.47 -20.15
CA SER A 88 1.62 -9.03 -21.42
C SER A 88 1.38 -7.52 -21.39
N PRO A 89 2.40 -6.72 -21.73
CA PRO A 89 2.26 -5.27 -21.78
C PRO A 89 1.20 -4.88 -22.81
N LEU A 90 0.35 -3.91 -22.48
CA LEU A 90 -0.56 -3.32 -23.46
C LEU A 90 0.30 -2.59 -24.51
N LYS A 91 0.20 -3.03 -25.77
CA LYS A 91 0.89 -2.42 -26.92
C LYS A 91 0.25 -1.10 -27.32
#